data_AF-A0A9N9TZM9-F1
#
_entry.id   AF-A0A9N9TZM9-F1
#
_cell.length_a   1.000
_cell.length_b   1.000
_cell.length_c   1.000
_cell.angle_alpha   90.00
_cell.angle_beta   90.00
_cell.angle_gamma   90.00
#
_symmetry.space_group_name_H-M   'P 1'
#
loop_
_entity.id
_entity.type
_entity.pdbx_description
1 polymer ?
#
loop_
_entity_poly.entity_id
_entity_poly.type
_entity_poly.pdbx_seq_one_letter_code
_entity_poly.pdbx_strand_id
1 'polypeptide(L)'
;MTVTNIHLSNPCNIASAYSKCGRYLRKILKFDQMDFQFAMWQMLYLFINPQKLIKLFQARKLAKSQYARDDPAFLVLFTGALCVTSIGFSLVLQLSIMQFIMFLFFVIIVDCLCLGIMVATLFWYVTNTFLKPKNSLQDVEWGYSFDIHLNAFFPPLILLHFIQLFFYNGIISHQWFLSVLLGNTFWLCSCLYYFYITFLGYNSLSFLTNSRYFLAPVPWIVVVYIIGYCKYN
;
A
#
# COMPACT_ATOMS: atom_id res chain seq x y z
N MET A 1 20.91 40.77 -29.03
CA MET A 1 19.76 40.43 -28.17
C MET A 1 19.56 38.93 -28.23
N THR A 2 20.04 38.21 -27.21
CA THR A 2 19.95 36.75 -27.09
C THR A 2 18.61 36.38 -26.46
N VAL A 3 17.74 35.74 -27.24
CA VAL A 3 16.44 35.26 -26.78
C VAL A 3 16.68 34.07 -25.84
N THR A 4 16.24 34.21 -24.60
CA THR A 4 16.23 33.17 -23.57
C THR A 4 15.23 32.07 -23.94
N ASN A 5 15.73 30.86 -24.20
CA ASN A 5 14.90 29.66 -24.33
C ASN A 5 14.33 29.30 -22.95
N ILE A 6 13.11 29.75 -22.68
CA ILE A 6 12.32 29.29 -21.55
C ILE A 6 11.91 27.85 -21.86
N HIS A 7 12.47 26.89 -21.12
CA HIS A 7 12.05 25.49 -21.14
C HIS A 7 10.61 25.41 -20.61
N LEU A 8 9.63 25.54 -21.52
CA LEU A 8 8.22 25.28 -21.22
C LEU A 8 8.11 23.83 -20.73
N SER A 9 7.68 23.67 -19.48
CA SER A 9 7.22 22.39 -18.94
C SER A 9 6.15 21.83 -19.86
N ASN A 10 6.39 20.66 -20.46
CA ASN A 10 5.42 20.00 -21.32
C ASN A 10 4.09 19.84 -20.56
N PRO A 11 2.96 20.37 -21.06
CA PRO A 11 1.67 20.16 -20.43
C PRO A 11 1.39 18.66 -20.38
N CYS A 12 0.99 18.17 -19.20
CA CYS A 12 0.56 16.78 -19.02
C CYS A 12 -0.56 16.49 -20.02
N ASN A 13 -0.22 15.82 -21.11
CA ASN A 13 -1.16 15.57 -22.19
C ASN A 13 -2.14 14.52 -21.67
N ILE A 14 -3.38 14.92 -21.38
CA ILE A 14 -4.41 14.07 -20.76
C ILE A 14 -4.56 12.75 -21.55
N ALA A 15 -4.44 12.82 -22.89
CA ALA A 15 -4.41 11.65 -23.78
C ALA A 15 -3.27 10.65 -23.48
N SER A 16 -2.12 11.11 -23.00
CA SER A 16 -0.98 10.27 -22.57
C SER A 16 -1.28 9.50 -21.27
N ALA A 17 -1.99 10.12 -20.33
CA ALA A 17 -2.38 9.45 -19.09
C ALA A 17 -3.45 8.36 -19.33
N TYR A 18 -4.47 8.68 -20.12
CA TYR A 18 -5.50 7.70 -20.51
C TYR A 18 -4.91 6.52 -21.30
N SER A 19 -4.00 6.78 -22.24
CA SER A 19 -3.33 5.70 -22.99
C SER A 19 -2.40 4.85 -22.11
N LYS A 20 -1.76 5.41 -21.08
CA LYS A 20 -1.02 4.63 -20.07
C LYS A 20 -1.95 3.75 -19.23
N CYS A 21 -3.05 4.32 -18.72
CA CYS A 21 -4.05 3.57 -17.95
C CYS A 21 -4.67 2.45 -18.78
N GLY A 22 -5.11 2.72 -20.01
CA GLY A 22 -5.68 1.73 -20.91
C GLY A 22 -4.71 0.60 -21.28
N ARG A 23 -3.41 0.90 -21.44
CA ARG A 23 -2.38 -0.13 -21.61
C ARG A 23 -2.20 -0.99 -20.37
N TYR A 24 -2.23 -0.40 -19.18
CA TYR A 24 -2.13 -1.13 -17.91
C TYR A 24 -3.34 -2.06 -17.71
N LEU A 25 -4.57 -1.56 -17.90
CA LEU A 25 -5.80 -2.36 -17.82
C LEU A 25 -5.81 -3.51 -18.85
N ARG A 26 -5.36 -3.26 -20.08
CA ARG A 26 -5.24 -4.32 -21.09
C ARG A 26 -4.25 -5.42 -20.68
N LYS A 27 -3.18 -5.07 -19.96
CA LYS A 27 -2.21 -6.05 -19.43
C LYS A 27 -2.82 -6.89 -18.31
N ILE A 28 -3.72 -6.35 -17.48
CA ILE A 28 -4.41 -7.13 -16.43
C ILE A 28 -5.14 -8.35 -17.03
N LEU A 29 -5.66 -8.23 -18.25
CA LEU A 29 -6.35 -9.32 -18.94
C LEU A 29 -5.41 -10.31 -19.65
N LYS A 30 -4.10 -10.03 -19.70
CA LYS A 30 -3.09 -10.85 -20.37
C LYS A 30 -2.15 -11.51 -19.36
N PHE A 31 -2.63 -12.59 -18.74
CA PHE A 31 -1.91 -13.32 -17.69
C PHE A 31 -0.54 -13.86 -18.16
N ASP A 32 -0.41 -14.30 -19.41
CA ASP A 32 0.85 -14.87 -19.94
C ASP A 32 2.01 -13.88 -20.00
N GLN A 33 1.73 -12.58 -19.92
CA GLN A 33 2.74 -11.51 -20.01
C GLN A 33 3.15 -10.96 -18.64
N MET A 34 2.61 -11.52 -17.55
CA MET A 34 2.84 -11.07 -16.18
C MET A 34 3.95 -11.87 -15.50
N ASP A 35 4.89 -11.19 -14.84
CA ASP A 35 5.96 -11.83 -14.07
C ASP A 35 5.50 -12.13 -12.63
N PHE A 36 4.72 -13.21 -12.48
CA PHE A 36 4.22 -13.65 -11.18
C PHE A 36 5.32 -14.05 -10.21
N GLN A 37 6.39 -14.68 -10.69
CA GLN A 37 7.49 -15.12 -9.83
C GLN A 37 8.16 -13.93 -9.17
N PHE A 38 8.48 -12.90 -9.94
CA PHE A 38 9.03 -11.66 -9.42
C PHE A 38 8.07 -10.96 -8.46
N ALA A 39 6.77 -10.91 -8.77
CA ALA A 39 5.77 -10.31 -7.90
C ALA A 39 5.64 -11.05 -6.55
N MET A 40 5.66 -12.39 -6.55
CA MET A 40 5.68 -13.19 -5.32
C MET A 40 6.92 -12.91 -4.47
N TRP A 41 8.11 -12.79 -5.09
CA TRP A 41 9.31 -12.40 -4.36
C TRP A 41 9.21 -11.01 -3.76
N GLN A 42 8.60 -10.05 -4.48
CA GLN A 42 8.34 -8.71 -3.93
C GLN A 42 7.43 -8.78 -2.70
N MET A 43 6.36 -9.58 -2.75
CA MET A 43 5.44 -9.79 -1.63
C MET A 43 6.14 -10.46 -0.44
N LEU A 44 7.00 -11.45 -0.67
CA LEU A 44 7.78 -12.11 0.37
C LEU A 44 8.80 -11.15 1.02
N TYR A 45 9.48 -10.32 0.22
CA TYR A 45 10.45 -9.37 0.73
C TYR A 45 9.83 -8.31 1.62
N LEU A 46 8.54 -8.00 1.48
CA LEU A 46 7.84 -7.11 2.41
C LEU A 46 7.88 -7.63 3.85
N PHE A 47 7.94 -8.95 4.06
CA PHE A 47 8.01 -9.55 5.39
C PHE A 47 9.45 -9.82 5.86
N ILE A 48 10.27 -10.40 4.99
CA ILE A 48 11.60 -10.90 5.40
C ILE A 48 12.62 -9.77 5.43
N ASN A 49 12.67 -8.96 4.38
CA ASN A 49 13.67 -7.91 4.25
C ASN A 49 13.17 -6.81 3.31
N PRO A 50 12.40 -5.85 3.83
CA PRO A 50 11.79 -4.82 2.99
C PRO A 50 12.84 -3.86 2.43
N GLN A 51 14.07 -3.82 2.97
CA GLN A 51 15.17 -3.04 2.39
C GLN A 51 15.61 -3.57 1.02
N LYS A 52 15.42 -4.87 0.73
CA LYS A 52 15.65 -5.40 -0.63
C LYS A 52 14.72 -4.75 -1.65
N LEU A 53 13.51 -4.36 -1.24
CA LEU A 53 12.55 -3.69 -2.11
C LEU A 53 13.02 -2.28 -2.52
N ILE A 54 13.70 -1.55 -1.61
CA ILE A 54 14.35 -0.27 -1.95
C ILE A 54 15.35 -0.46 -3.08
N LYS A 55 16.26 -1.43 -2.93
CA LYS A 55 17.30 -1.69 -3.94
C LYS A 55 16.68 -1.99 -5.30
N LEU A 56 15.54 -2.68 -5.30
CA LEU A 56 14.79 -2.98 -6.51
C LEU A 56 14.18 -1.73 -7.16
N PHE A 57 13.61 -0.81 -6.36
CA PHE A 57 13.11 0.47 -6.87
C PHE A 57 14.21 1.32 -7.49
N GLN A 58 15.38 1.38 -6.84
CA GLN A 58 16.55 2.08 -7.36
C GLN A 58 17.07 1.44 -8.65
N ALA A 59 17.16 0.11 -8.71
CA ALA A 59 17.56 -0.61 -9.91
C ALA A 59 16.59 -0.36 -11.09
N ARG A 60 15.27 -0.32 -10.84
CA ARG A 60 14.28 0.03 -11.87
C ARG A 60 14.43 1.46 -12.36
N LYS A 61 14.71 2.41 -11.46
CA LYS A 61 14.96 3.79 -11.84
C LYS A 61 16.16 3.91 -12.78
N LEU A 62 17.23 3.15 -12.51
CA LEU A 62 18.41 3.12 -13.38
C LEU A 62 18.12 2.47 -14.74
N ALA A 63 17.38 1.36 -14.77
CA ALA A 63 17.12 0.61 -16.00
C ALA A 63 16.02 1.20 -16.90
N LYS A 64 14.98 1.82 -16.33
CA LYS A 64 13.78 2.27 -17.05
C LYS A 64 13.41 3.73 -16.79
N SER A 65 14.22 4.46 -16.02
CA SER A 65 13.97 5.86 -15.65
C SER A 65 12.66 6.13 -14.91
N GLN A 66 12.01 5.10 -14.36
CA GLN A 66 10.75 5.19 -13.62
C GLN A 66 10.77 4.35 -12.34
N TYR A 67 10.02 4.79 -11.33
CA TYR A 67 9.90 4.08 -10.05
C TYR A 67 8.68 3.17 -9.98
N ALA A 68 7.55 3.61 -10.57
CA ALA A 68 6.30 2.87 -10.59
C ALA A 68 6.43 1.51 -11.31
N ARG A 69 5.59 0.55 -10.94
CA ARG A 69 5.48 -0.76 -11.57
C ARG A 69 4.74 -0.64 -12.90
N ASP A 70 5.31 -1.24 -13.95
CA ASP A 70 4.67 -1.37 -15.27
C ASP A 70 3.85 -2.66 -15.45
N ASP A 71 4.04 -3.61 -14.53
CA ASP A 71 3.47 -4.96 -14.57
C ASP A 71 2.34 -5.08 -13.53
N PRO A 72 1.13 -5.49 -13.95
CA PRO A 72 0.01 -5.72 -13.04
C PRO A 72 0.13 -6.97 -12.14
N ALA A 73 1.13 -7.84 -12.31
CA ALA A 73 1.27 -9.10 -11.57
C ALA A 73 1.09 -8.96 -10.05
N PHE A 74 1.69 -7.93 -9.43
CA PHE A 74 1.57 -7.68 -8.00
C PHE A 74 0.11 -7.38 -7.59
N LEU A 75 -0.59 -6.52 -8.34
CA LEU A 75 -1.98 -6.15 -8.06
C LEU A 75 -2.92 -7.36 -8.22
N VAL A 76 -2.65 -8.22 -9.20
CA VAL A 76 -3.41 -9.45 -9.43
C VAL A 76 -3.24 -10.43 -8.26
N LEU A 77 -1.99 -10.69 -7.83
CA LEU A 77 -1.74 -11.54 -6.66
C LEU A 77 -2.33 -10.95 -5.38
N PHE A 78 -2.23 -9.63 -5.21
CA PHE A 78 -2.81 -8.90 -4.10
C PHE A 78 -4.34 -9.05 -4.04
N THR A 79 -5.02 -8.88 -5.18
CA THR A 79 -6.47 -9.07 -5.31
C THR A 79 -6.85 -10.53 -5.05
N GLY A 80 -6.06 -11.49 -5.53
CA GLY A 80 -6.25 -12.91 -5.20
C GLY A 80 -6.18 -13.19 -3.70
N ALA A 81 -5.24 -12.58 -2.98
CA ALA A 81 -5.15 -12.69 -1.53
C ALA A 81 -6.37 -12.08 -0.81
N LEU A 82 -6.91 -10.96 -1.29
CA LEU A 82 -8.16 -10.39 -0.78
C LEU A 82 -9.34 -11.33 -1.00
N CYS A 83 -9.45 -11.98 -2.16
CA CYS A 83 -10.50 -12.97 -2.42
C CYS A 83 -10.41 -14.15 -1.44
N VAL A 84 -9.21 -14.73 -1.26
CA VAL A 84 -9.00 -15.88 -0.37
C VAL A 84 -9.33 -15.53 1.08
N THR A 85 -8.85 -14.38 1.55
CA THR A 85 -9.15 -13.94 2.93
C THR A 85 -10.63 -13.59 3.10
N SER A 86 -11.29 -13.05 2.08
CA SER A 86 -12.73 -12.77 2.13
C SER A 86 -13.57 -14.04 2.26
N ILE A 87 -13.17 -15.12 1.59
CA ILE A 87 -13.77 -16.45 1.78
C ILE A 87 -13.57 -16.90 3.23
N GLY A 88 -12.36 -16.74 3.79
CA GLY A 88 -12.07 -17.03 5.19
C GLY A 88 -13.01 -16.31 6.15
N PHE A 89 -13.17 -14.99 5.99
CA PHE A 89 -14.10 -14.20 6.80
C PHE A 89 -15.54 -14.66 6.64
N SER A 90 -15.97 -14.98 5.42
CA SER A 90 -17.31 -15.50 5.17
C SER A 90 -17.59 -16.78 5.94
N LEU A 91 -16.61 -17.68 6.03
CA LEU A 91 -16.75 -18.94 6.78
C LEU A 91 -16.77 -18.70 8.29
N VAL A 92 -15.87 -17.86 8.80
CA VAL A 92 -15.75 -17.60 10.24
C VAL A 92 -16.94 -16.82 10.78
N LEU A 93 -17.43 -15.83 10.03
CA LEU A 93 -18.57 -15.00 10.40
C LEU A 93 -19.93 -15.58 9.96
N GLN A 94 -19.93 -16.75 9.32
CA GLN A 94 -21.13 -17.43 8.82
C GLN A 94 -22.02 -16.53 7.93
N LEU A 95 -21.38 -15.82 7.00
CA LEU A 95 -22.10 -14.91 6.09
C LEU A 95 -22.92 -15.68 5.06
N SER A 96 -24.11 -15.16 4.73
CA SER A 96 -24.88 -15.63 3.58
C SER A 96 -24.19 -15.29 2.26
N ILE A 97 -24.55 -15.98 1.17
CA ILE A 97 -23.95 -15.77 -0.16
C ILE A 97 -24.05 -14.29 -0.59
N MET A 98 -25.19 -13.64 -0.34
CA MET A 98 -25.38 -12.24 -0.70
C MET A 98 -24.48 -11.31 0.13
N GLN A 99 -24.35 -11.57 1.43
CA GLN A 99 -23.45 -10.82 2.31
C GLN A 99 -21.99 -11.03 1.92
N PHE A 100 -21.61 -12.25 1.54
CA PHE A 100 -20.28 -12.54 1.01
C PHE A 100 -19.97 -11.73 -0.25
N ILE A 101 -20.88 -11.70 -1.22
CA ILE A 101 -20.69 -10.93 -2.46
C ILE A 101 -20.54 -9.44 -2.15
N MET A 102 -21.40 -8.89 -1.29
CA MET A 102 -21.32 -7.49 -0.88
C MET A 102 -20.01 -7.19 -0.14
N PHE A 103 -19.59 -8.08 0.76
CA PHE A 103 -18.33 -7.96 1.48
C PHE A 103 -17.12 -8.01 0.53
N LEU A 104 -17.10 -8.95 -0.41
CA LEU A 104 -16.04 -9.08 -1.41
C LEU A 104 -15.88 -7.81 -2.26
N PHE A 105 -16.99 -7.26 -2.76
CA PHE A 105 -16.96 -6.01 -3.53
C PHE A 105 -16.54 -4.83 -2.66
N PHE A 106 -16.99 -4.76 -1.41
CA PHE A 106 -16.58 -3.71 -0.49
C PHE A 106 -15.07 -3.74 -0.25
N VAL A 107 -14.50 -4.90 0.07
CA VAL A 107 -13.07 -5.07 0.32
C VAL A 107 -12.22 -4.73 -0.92
N ILE A 108 -12.64 -5.15 -2.11
CA ILE A 108 -11.87 -4.88 -3.33
C ILE A 108 -12.03 -3.43 -3.78
N ILE A 109 -13.26 -2.93 -3.89
CA ILE A 109 -13.54 -1.62 -4.48
C ILE A 109 -13.28 -0.51 -3.45
N VAL A 110 -13.88 -0.61 -2.27
CA VAL A 110 -13.79 0.46 -1.26
C VAL A 110 -12.44 0.43 -0.57
N ASP A 111 -12.09 -0.70 0.03
CA ASP A 111 -10.89 -0.77 0.88
C ASP A 111 -9.59 -0.78 0.08
N CYS A 112 -9.50 -1.57 -0.99
CA CYS A 112 -8.27 -1.64 -1.79
C CYS A 112 -8.15 -0.50 -2.82
N LEU A 113 -9.19 -0.23 -3.62
CA LEU A 113 -9.09 0.73 -4.72
C LEU A 113 -9.39 2.17 -4.28
N CYS A 114 -10.55 2.44 -3.66
CA CYS A 114 -10.95 3.80 -3.31
C CYS A 114 -10.03 4.40 -2.23
N LEU A 115 -9.83 3.70 -1.10
CA LEU A 115 -8.90 4.17 -0.07
C LEU A 115 -7.47 4.25 -0.63
N GLY A 116 -7.07 3.29 -1.47
CA GLY A 116 -5.73 3.31 -2.07
C GLY A 116 -5.49 4.50 -2.99
N ILE A 117 -6.44 4.84 -3.84
CA ILE A 117 -6.38 6.05 -4.69
C ILE A 117 -6.35 7.32 -3.83
N MET A 118 -7.18 7.37 -2.78
CA MET A 118 -7.24 8.52 -1.87
C MET A 118 -5.89 8.72 -1.16
N VAL A 119 -5.32 7.67 -0.56
CA VAL A 119 -4.04 7.71 0.16
C VAL A 119 -2.88 7.99 -0.79
N ALA A 120 -2.85 7.36 -1.97
CA ALA A 120 -1.83 7.62 -2.98
C ALA A 120 -1.85 9.09 -3.42
N THR A 121 -3.02 9.65 -3.66
CA THR A 121 -3.19 11.06 -4.05
C THR A 121 -2.77 12.01 -2.93
N LEU A 122 -3.14 11.70 -1.68
CA LEU A 122 -2.72 12.48 -0.51
C LEU A 122 -1.19 12.48 -0.37
N PHE A 123 -0.54 11.32 -0.38
CA PHE A 123 0.91 11.25 -0.22
C PHE A 123 1.67 11.80 -1.42
N TRP A 124 1.16 11.62 -2.63
CA TRP A 124 1.69 12.26 -3.84
C TRP A 124 1.64 13.79 -3.73
N TYR A 125 0.50 14.34 -3.27
CA TYR A 125 0.36 15.77 -3.04
C TYR A 125 1.31 16.27 -1.95
N VAL A 126 1.34 15.60 -0.79
CA VAL A 126 2.19 15.99 0.35
C VAL A 126 3.67 15.96 -0.03
N THR A 127 4.11 14.92 -0.74
CA THR A 127 5.52 14.78 -1.13
C THR A 127 5.96 15.86 -2.10
N ASN A 128 5.21 16.07 -3.18
CA ASN A 128 5.58 17.05 -4.20
C ASN A 128 5.44 18.50 -3.72
N THR A 129 4.54 18.76 -2.77
CA THR A 129 4.30 20.11 -2.24
C THR A 129 5.25 20.46 -1.09
N PHE A 130 5.51 19.53 -0.17
CA PHE A 130 6.20 19.84 1.10
C PHE A 130 7.56 19.14 1.28
N LEU A 131 7.75 17.94 0.73
CA LEU A 131 8.96 17.12 0.99
C LEU A 131 9.99 17.18 -0.15
N LYS A 132 9.56 17.59 -1.34
CA LYS A 132 10.45 17.77 -2.48
C LYS A 132 11.25 19.08 -2.33
N PRO A 133 12.59 19.06 -2.47
CA PRO A 133 13.37 20.28 -2.57
C PRO A 133 12.92 21.14 -3.77
N LYS A 134 12.84 22.46 -3.59
CA LYS A 134 12.43 23.39 -4.65
C LYS A 134 13.30 23.32 -5.92
N ASN A 135 14.55 22.88 -5.77
CA ASN A 135 15.51 22.76 -6.86
C ASN A 135 15.43 21.41 -7.59
N SER A 136 14.62 20.46 -7.12
CA SER A 136 14.45 19.17 -7.79
C SER A 136 13.52 19.32 -8.99
N LEU A 137 14.05 19.02 -10.18
CA LEU A 137 13.27 18.94 -11.43
C LEU A 137 12.42 17.67 -11.52
N GLN A 138 12.66 16.68 -10.65
CA GLN A 138 11.94 15.42 -10.65
C GLN A 138 10.82 15.43 -9.62
N ASP A 139 9.61 15.10 -10.08
CA ASP A 139 8.43 14.86 -9.25
C ASP A 139 8.31 13.39 -8.85
N VAL A 140 7.65 13.16 -7.71
CA VAL A 140 7.18 11.83 -7.31
C VAL A 140 6.06 11.40 -8.25
N GLU A 141 6.21 10.23 -8.86
CA GLU A 141 5.22 9.62 -9.75
C GLU A 141 3.99 9.19 -8.94
N TRP A 142 2.78 9.56 -9.36
CA TRP A 142 1.55 9.13 -8.67
C TRP A 142 1.42 7.60 -8.60
N GLY A 143 1.77 6.89 -9.68
CA GLY A 143 1.76 5.43 -9.71
C GLY A 143 2.72 4.81 -8.69
N TYR A 144 3.82 5.49 -8.38
CA TYR A 144 4.74 5.06 -7.34
C TYR A 144 4.16 5.24 -5.94
N SER A 145 3.44 6.34 -5.69
CA SER A 145 2.70 6.54 -4.43
C SER A 145 1.62 5.46 -4.22
N PHE A 146 0.92 5.06 -5.28
CA PHE A 146 -0.03 3.95 -5.24
C PHE A 146 0.65 2.60 -4.98
N ASP A 147 1.78 2.32 -5.63
CA ASP A 147 2.58 1.12 -5.36
C ASP A 147 3.06 1.05 -3.91
N ILE A 148 3.52 2.17 -3.33
CA ILE A 148 3.91 2.22 -1.91
C ILE A 148 2.72 1.88 -1.03
N HIS A 149 1.53 2.44 -1.31
CA HIS A 149 0.34 2.13 -0.54
C HIS A 149 -0.01 0.63 -0.59
N LEU A 150 -0.02 0.02 -1.78
CA LEU A 150 -0.29 -1.42 -1.93
C LEU A 150 0.76 -2.28 -1.20
N ASN A 151 2.04 -1.90 -1.29
CA ASN A 151 3.12 -2.58 -0.57
C ASN A 151 2.97 -2.45 0.96
N ALA A 152 2.58 -1.28 1.44
CA ALA A 152 2.36 -1.02 2.87
C ALA A 152 1.09 -1.70 3.40
N PHE A 153 0.07 -1.88 2.55
CA PHE A 153 -1.20 -2.52 2.89
C PHE A 153 -1.12 -4.06 2.92
N PHE A 154 -0.16 -4.65 2.22
CA PHE A 154 -0.02 -6.11 2.18
C PHE A 154 0.33 -6.78 3.53
N PRO A 155 1.27 -6.26 4.34
CA PRO A 155 1.50 -6.83 5.67
C PRO A 155 0.29 -6.74 6.61
N PRO A 156 -0.42 -5.59 6.74
CA PRO A 156 -1.70 -5.51 7.43
C PRO A 156 -2.75 -6.50 6.92
N LEU A 157 -2.85 -6.71 5.60
CA LEU A 157 -3.75 -7.71 5.03
C LEU A 157 -3.43 -9.10 5.60
N ILE A 158 -2.17 -9.53 5.56
CA ILE A 158 -1.80 -10.84 6.11
C ILE A 158 -2.01 -10.91 7.63
N LEU A 159 -1.65 -9.86 8.38
CA LEU A 159 -1.82 -9.84 9.84
C LEU A 159 -3.29 -9.85 10.26
N LEU A 160 -4.11 -8.94 9.72
CA LEU A 160 -5.50 -8.74 10.16
C LEU A 160 -6.48 -9.66 9.45
N HIS A 161 -6.28 -9.95 8.16
CA HIS A 161 -7.25 -10.71 7.37
C HIS A 161 -6.95 -12.21 7.34
N PHE A 162 -5.69 -12.60 7.49
CA PHE A 162 -5.30 -14.01 7.47
C PHE A 162 -4.97 -14.52 8.88
N ILE A 163 -3.97 -13.93 9.56
CA ILE A 163 -3.47 -14.47 10.84
C ILE A 163 -4.49 -14.24 11.97
N GLN A 164 -4.99 -13.02 12.15
CA GLN A 164 -5.94 -12.69 13.21
C GLN A 164 -7.24 -13.52 13.11
N LEU A 165 -7.63 -13.90 11.90
CA LEU A 165 -8.84 -14.69 11.65
C LEU A 165 -8.82 -16.05 12.38
N PHE A 166 -7.66 -16.70 12.50
CA PHE A 166 -7.52 -17.96 13.24
C PHE A 166 -7.79 -17.81 14.75
N PHE A 167 -7.57 -16.62 15.29
CA PHE A 167 -7.80 -16.31 16.70
C PHE A 167 -9.20 -15.75 16.96
N TYR A 168 -9.98 -15.49 15.90
CA TYR A 168 -11.27 -14.80 16.02
C TYR A 168 -12.25 -15.57 16.90
N ASN A 169 -12.57 -16.80 16.52
CA ASN A 169 -13.57 -17.62 17.23
C ASN A 169 -13.10 -18.08 18.61
N GLY A 170 -11.79 -18.31 18.80
CA GLY A 170 -11.27 -18.88 20.04
C GLY A 170 -10.93 -17.87 21.13
N ILE A 171 -10.52 -16.66 20.76
CA ILE A 171 -10.05 -15.64 21.72
C ILE A 171 -10.76 -14.32 21.47
N ILE A 172 -10.64 -13.73 20.27
CA ILE A 172 -11.01 -12.32 20.02
C ILE A 172 -12.52 -12.06 20.17
N SER A 173 -13.37 -13.05 19.88
CA SER A 173 -14.83 -12.95 20.02
C SER A 173 -15.29 -12.82 21.48
N HIS A 174 -14.46 -13.19 22.45
CA HIS A 174 -14.79 -13.16 23.87
C HIS A 174 -14.47 -11.80 24.51
N GLN A 175 -15.12 -11.51 25.65
CA GLN A 175 -14.96 -10.25 26.39
C GLN A 175 -13.75 -10.26 27.35
N TRP A 176 -12.79 -11.16 27.14
CA TRP A 176 -11.65 -11.29 28.04
C TRP A 176 -10.62 -10.18 27.80
N PHE A 177 -9.85 -9.86 28.85
CA PHE A 177 -8.70 -8.97 28.71
C PHE A 177 -7.72 -9.45 27.63
N LEU A 178 -7.48 -10.77 27.56
CA LEU A 178 -6.60 -11.36 26.55
C LEU A 178 -7.12 -11.13 25.12
N SER A 179 -8.44 -11.14 24.91
CA SER A 179 -9.09 -10.86 23.63
C SER A 179 -8.82 -9.44 23.17
N VAL A 180 -8.95 -8.47 24.08
CA VAL A 180 -8.64 -7.07 23.81
C VAL A 180 -7.16 -6.87 23.59
N LEU A 181 -6.30 -7.46 24.43
CA LEU A 181 -4.85 -7.38 24.30
C LEU A 181 -4.37 -7.89 22.95
N LEU A 182 -4.79 -9.09 22.57
CA LEU A 182 -4.38 -9.74 21.34
C LEU A 182 -4.93 -9.02 20.11
N GLY A 183 -6.21 -8.61 20.13
CA GLY A 183 -6.82 -7.82 19.05
C GLY A 183 -6.13 -6.47 18.85
N ASN A 184 -5.94 -5.70 19.93
CA ASN A 184 -5.25 -4.41 19.86
C ASN A 184 -3.79 -4.56 19.43
N THR A 185 -3.12 -5.65 19.81
CA THR A 185 -1.74 -5.94 19.38
C THR A 185 -1.66 -6.22 17.88
N PHE A 186 -2.60 -6.99 17.32
CA PHE A 186 -2.68 -7.20 15.87
C PHE A 186 -2.85 -5.88 15.11
N TRP A 187 -3.74 -5.01 15.58
CA TRP A 187 -3.95 -3.68 15.00
C TRP A 187 -2.73 -2.78 15.15
N LEU A 188 -2.10 -2.73 16.32
CA LEU A 188 -0.87 -1.97 16.56
C LEU A 188 0.24 -2.43 15.60
N CYS A 189 0.53 -3.73 15.58
CA CYS A 189 1.55 -4.30 14.70
C CYS A 189 1.28 -3.98 13.23
N SER A 190 0.03 -4.09 12.79
CA SER A 190 -0.37 -3.79 11.40
C SER A 190 -0.15 -2.31 11.06
N CYS A 191 -0.59 -1.40 11.93
CA CYS A 191 -0.37 0.02 11.76
C CYS A 191 1.12 0.39 11.73
N LEU A 192 1.91 -0.12 12.67
CA LEU A 192 3.37 0.09 12.71
C LEU A 192 4.03 -0.38 11.42
N TYR A 193 3.65 -1.57 10.93
CA TYR A 193 4.20 -2.13 9.69
C TYR A 193 3.82 -1.28 8.47
N TYR A 194 2.56 -0.85 8.39
CA TYR A 194 2.07 0.01 7.31
C TYR A 194 2.89 1.31 7.20
N PHE A 195 3.06 2.02 8.32
CA PHE A 195 3.83 3.27 8.33
C PHE A 195 5.32 3.03 8.10
N TYR A 196 5.88 1.92 8.60
CA TYR A 196 7.27 1.56 8.34
C TYR A 196 7.55 1.31 6.86
N ILE A 197 6.72 0.52 6.18
CA ILE A 197 6.87 0.25 4.73
C ILE A 197 6.62 1.51 3.90
N THR A 198 5.65 2.34 4.30
CA THR A 198 5.41 3.64 3.66
C THR A 198 6.64 4.54 3.74
N PHE A 199 7.21 4.70 4.94
CA PHE A 199 8.46 5.43 5.16
C PHE A 199 9.59 4.86 4.29
N LEU A 200 9.76 3.54 4.29
CA LEU A 200 10.82 2.87 3.55
C LEU A 200 10.71 3.09 2.04
N GLY A 201 9.48 3.06 1.51
CA GLY A 201 9.18 3.37 0.11
C GLY A 201 9.64 4.77 -0.26
N TYR A 202 9.14 5.80 0.44
CA TYR A 202 9.52 7.19 0.14
C TYR A 202 10.98 7.50 0.45
N ASN A 203 11.61 6.81 1.40
CA ASN A 203 13.04 6.93 1.68
C ASN A 203 13.92 6.35 0.55
N SER A 204 13.37 5.55 -0.36
CA SER A 204 14.11 5.06 -1.54
C SER A 204 14.36 6.16 -2.59
N LEU A 205 13.58 7.24 -2.54
CA LEU A 205 13.72 8.40 -3.41
C LEU A 205 14.81 9.32 -2.85
N SER A 206 16.02 9.21 -3.40
CA SER A 206 17.19 9.95 -2.95
C SER A 206 17.06 11.47 -3.04
N PHE A 207 16.12 11.98 -3.84
CA PHE A 207 15.87 13.41 -4.01
C PHE A 207 14.89 13.99 -2.98
N LEU A 208 14.12 13.15 -2.27
CA LEU A 208 13.22 13.63 -1.22
C LEU A 208 14.02 13.93 0.05
N THR A 209 13.71 15.06 0.69
CA THR A 209 14.26 15.38 2.00
C THR A 209 13.24 15.05 3.09
N ASN A 210 13.74 14.64 4.27
CA ASN A 210 12.92 14.42 5.46
C ASN A 210 11.78 13.39 5.32
N SER A 211 11.99 12.28 4.61
CA SER A 211 11.00 11.18 4.53
C SER A 211 10.56 10.62 5.90
N ARG A 212 11.30 10.92 6.99
CA ARG A 212 10.96 10.57 8.38
C ARG A 212 9.55 11.04 8.81
N TYR A 213 8.99 12.08 8.19
CA TYR A 213 7.63 12.54 8.49
C TYR A 213 6.54 11.48 8.28
N PHE A 214 6.77 10.48 7.42
CA PHE A 214 5.84 9.35 7.27
C PHE A 214 5.69 8.51 8.53
N LEU A 215 6.63 8.60 9.49
CA LEU A 215 6.55 7.93 10.79
C LEU A 215 5.83 8.78 11.86
N ALA A 216 5.45 10.02 11.55
CA ALA A 216 4.80 10.92 12.53
C ALA A 216 3.51 10.35 13.17
N PRO A 217 2.70 9.52 12.49
CA PRO A 217 1.52 8.90 13.12
C PRO A 217 1.86 7.82 14.16
N VAL A 218 3.07 7.24 14.15
CA VAL A 218 3.43 6.09 15.00
C VAL A 218 3.26 6.37 16.50
N PRO A 219 3.77 7.49 17.07
CA PRO A 219 3.58 7.78 18.49
C PRO A 219 2.09 7.88 18.88
N TRP A 220 1.26 8.47 18.03
CA TRP A 220 -0.18 8.57 18.27
C TRP A 220 -0.87 7.22 18.32
N ILE A 221 -0.47 6.29 17.44
CA ILE A 221 -1.00 4.92 17.43
C ILE A 221 -0.62 4.18 18.72
N VAL A 222 0.60 4.37 19.21
CA VAL A 222 1.03 3.80 20.50
C VAL A 222 0.23 4.36 21.66
N VAL A 223 -0.06 5.67 21.66
CA VAL A 223 -0.92 6.29 22.67
C VAL A 223 -2.33 5.72 22.62
N VAL A 224 -2.93 5.60 21.44
CA VAL A 224 -4.28 4.98 21.26
C VAL A 224 -4.28 3.54 21.77
N TYR A 225 -3.23 2.77 21.48
CA TYR A 225 -3.07 1.41 21.99
C TYR A 225 -3.08 1.38 23.52
N ILE A 226 -2.33 2.26 24.20
CA ILE A 226 -2.30 2.35 25.67
C ILE A 226 -3.67 2.74 26.23
N ILE A 227 -4.33 3.75 25.64
CA ILE A 227 -5.67 4.21 26.06
C ILE A 227 -6.70 3.08 25.96
N GLY A 228 -6.56 2.18 24.97
CA GLY A 228 -7.43 1.02 24.80
C GLY A 228 -7.53 0.11 26.03
N TYR A 229 -6.56 0.16 26.95
CA TYR A 229 -6.55 -0.64 28.18
C TYR A 229 -7.04 0.10 29.42
N CYS A 230 -7.26 1.41 29.36
CA CYS A 230 -7.68 2.21 30.53
C CYS A 230 -9.02 1.75 31.13
N LYS A 231 -9.87 1.04 30.38
CA LYS A 231 -11.15 0.48 30.86
C LYS A 231 -11.00 -0.81 31.68
N TYR A 232 -9.82 -1.45 31.63
CA TYR A 232 -9.54 -2.73 32.31
C TYR A 232 -8.74 -2.56 33.61
N ASN A 233 -8.37 -1.32 33.96
CA ASN A 233 -7.90 -0.93 35.29
C ASN A 233 -9.08 -0.48 36.15
#